data_AF-A0A1G3CSY6-F1
#
_entry.id   AF-A0A1G3CSY6-F1
#
_cell.length_a   1.000
_cell.length_b   1.000
_cell.length_c   1.000
_cell.angle_alpha   90.00
_cell.angle_beta   90.00
_cell.angle_gamma   90.00
#
_symmetry.space_group_name_H-M   'P 1'
#
loop_
_entity.id
_entity.type
_entity.pdbx_description
1 polymer ?
#
loop_
_entity_poly.entity_id
_entity_poly.type
_entity_poly.pdbx_seq_one_letter_code
_entity_poly.pdbx_strand_id
1 'polypeptide(L)'
;MNSGLLKRNPKQAKDISLFSATALGIGGMMGAGLYSLLGLASSHAGTHVPLAFLIGAIAASFSVYSYAKLGATFPSSGGAATFTVMSYGPGIISGGINLFQYIAYLIAAALYAAGFVEYTNTIFGGRPLPHTAEMHYRSNHLDLYFLKSFGAKFGWQG
;
A
#
# COMPACT_ATOMS: atom_id res chain seq x y z
N MET A 1 13.44 -39.19 -40.61
CA MET A 1 12.47 -38.36 -39.87
C MET A 1 13.17 -37.05 -39.52
N ASN A 2 12.59 -35.92 -39.92
CA ASN A 2 13.21 -34.60 -39.91
C ASN A 2 13.33 -34.04 -38.48
N SER A 3 14.56 -33.81 -38.00
CA SER A 3 14.89 -33.31 -36.66
C SER A 3 14.57 -31.81 -36.47
N GLY A 4 13.89 -31.18 -37.42
CA GLY A 4 13.44 -29.78 -37.35
C GLY A 4 12.26 -29.48 -36.42
N LEU A 5 11.70 -30.48 -35.72
CA LEU A 5 10.48 -30.33 -34.91
C LEU A 5 10.67 -30.20 -33.40
N LEU A 6 11.91 -30.09 -32.90
CA LEU A 6 12.17 -29.89 -31.47
C LEU A 6 12.81 -28.53 -31.15
N LYS A 7 12.53 -27.51 -31.95
CA LYS A 7 12.72 -26.12 -31.50
C LYS A 7 11.51 -25.69 -30.66
N ARG A 8 11.27 -26.38 -29.53
CA ARG A 8 10.53 -25.74 -28.43
C ARG A 8 11.44 -24.61 -28.00
N ASN A 9 11.09 -23.40 -28.42
CA ASN A 9 11.50 -22.20 -27.74
C ASN A 9 10.64 -22.16 -26.47
N PRO A 10 11.10 -22.65 -25.30
CA PRO A 10 10.42 -22.26 -24.08
C PRO A 10 10.53 -20.74 -24.10
N LYS A 11 9.40 -20.03 -24.23
CA LYS A 11 9.37 -18.59 -23.96
C LYS A 11 10.02 -18.46 -22.59
N GLN A 12 11.29 -18.05 -22.56
CA GLN A 12 12.01 -17.89 -21.31
C GLN A 12 11.17 -16.88 -20.53
N ALA A 13 10.55 -17.34 -19.44
CA ALA A 13 10.06 -16.40 -18.44
C ALA A 13 11.28 -15.55 -18.12
N LYS A 14 11.22 -14.26 -18.44
CA LYS A 14 12.38 -13.38 -18.33
C LYS A 14 12.76 -13.37 -16.86
N ASP A 15 13.85 -14.05 -16.52
CA ASP A 15 14.31 -14.13 -15.14
C ASP A 15 14.59 -12.72 -14.64
N ILE A 16 13.89 -12.37 -13.58
CA ILE A 16 13.98 -11.06 -12.94
C ILE A 16 15.20 -11.11 -12.04
N SER A 17 16.18 -10.25 -12.30
CA SER A 17 17.35 -10.10 -11.43
C SER A 17 16.91 -9.65 -10.03
N LEU A 18 17.57 -10.15 -8.98
CA LEU A 18 17.28 -9.78 -7.60
C LEU A 18 17.24 -8.26 -7.41
N PHE A 19 18.18 -7.55 -8.05
CA PHE A 19 18.22 -6.09 -8.00
C PHE A 19 16.96 -5.45 -8.58
N SER A 20 16.49 -5.94 -9.74
CA SER A 20 15.25 -5.46 -10.36
C SER A 20 14.02 -5.81 -9.52
N ALA A 21 14.00 -6.97 -8.88
CA ALA A 21 12.94 -7.39 -7.97
C ALA A 21 12.85 -6.46 -6.75
N THR A 22 13.98 -6.20 -6.11
CA THR A 22 14.07 -5.33 -4.95
C THR A 22 13.72 -3.89 -5.32
N ALA A 23 14.21 -3.38 -6.45
CA ALA A 23 13.88 -2.05 -6.94
C ALA A 23 12.37 -1.90 -7.22
N LEU A 24 11.73 -2.91 -7.81
CA LEU A 24 10.27 -2.93 -8.00
C LEU A 24 9.51 -2.92 -6.67
N GLY A 25 9.97 -3.71 -5.69
CA GLY A 25 9.38 -3.73 -4.35
C GLY A 25 9.47 -2.36 -3.65
N ILE A 26 10.66 -1.76 -3.64
CA ILE A 26 10.88 -0.43 -3.03
C ILE A 26 10.06 0.64 -3.74
N GLY A 27 10.05 0.63 -5.09
CA GLY A 27 9.26 1.57 -5.89
C GLY A 27 7.76 1.44 -5.64
N GLY A 28 7.26 0.21 -5.47
CA GLY A 28 5.86 -0.04 -5.12
C GLY A 28 5.49 0.46 -3.71
N MET A 29 6.39 0.32 -2.74
CA MET A 29 6.16 0.79 -1.36
C MET A 29 6.22 2.31 -1.22
N MET A 30 7.12 2.97 -1.96
CA MET A 30 7.33 4.44 -1.91
C MET A 30 6.32 5.23 -2.75
N GLY A 31 5.24 4.61 -3.21
CA GLY A 31 4.27 5.24 -4.10
C GLY A 31 3.60 6.50 -3.55
N ALA A 32 2.59 7.00 -4.25
CA ALA A 32 1.99 8.31 -3.96
C ALA A 32 1.48 8.47 -2.51
N GLY A 33 1.06 7.38 -1.87
CA GLY A 33 0.60 7.37 -0.49
C GLY A 33 1.66 7.79 0.53
N LEU A 34 2.94 7.44 0.35
CA LEU A 34 3.98 7.83 1.32
C LEU A 34 4.18 9.35 1.30
N TYR A 35 4.15 9.98 0.13
CA TYR A 35 4.35 11.43 0.01
C TYR A 35 3.13 12.22 0.54
N SER A 36 1.89 11.78 0.24
CA SER A 36 0.70 12.44 0.77
C SER A 36 0.54 12.22 2.29
N LEU A 37 0.77 11.01 2.78
CA LEU A 37 0.65 10.70 4.22
C LEU A 37 1.78 11.31 5.04
N LEU A 38 3.00 11.43 4.49
CA LEU A 38 4.11 12.06 5.21
C LEU A 38 3.85 13.54 5.47
N GLY A 39 3.18 14.24 4.53
CA GLY A 39 2.73 15.63 4.74
C GLY A 39 1.78 15.75 5.94
N LEU A 40 0.76 14.89 6.01
CA LEU A 40 -0.17 14.82 7.15
C LEU A 40 0.52 14.38 8.45
N ALA A 41 1.42 13.40 8.38
CA ALA A 41 2.18 12.97 9.53
C ALA A 41 3.08 14.09 10.06
N SER A 42 3.66 14.91 9.18
CA SER A 42 4.45 16.08 9.56
C SER A 42 3.61 17.16 10.25
N SER A 43 2.37 17.38 9.84
CA SER A 43 1.49 18.35 10.51
C SER A 43 1.07 17.89 11.91
N HIS A 44 0.98 16.58 12.15
CA HIS A 44 0.58 16.03 13.46
C HIS A 44 1.75 15.70 14.40
N ALA A 45 2.84 15.11 13.90
CA ALA A 45 3.96 14.65 14.71
C ALA A 45 5.16 15.62 14.73
N GLY A 46 5.19 16.61 13.83
CA GLY A 46 6.26 17.61 13.74
C GLY A 46 7.64 16.95 13.62
N THR A 47 8.56 17.31 14.53
CA THR A 47 9.95 16.82 14.52
C THR A 47 10.10 15.33 14.87
N HIS A 48 9.03 14.67 15.37
CA HIS A 48 9.08 13.28 15.83
C HIS A 48 8.74 12.25 14.74
N VAL A 49 8.47 12.68 13.51
CA VAL A 49 8.17 11.80 12.37
C VAL A 49 9.22 10.71 12.16
N PRO A 50 10.54 10.97 12.23
CA PRO A 50 11.56 9.92 12.07
C PRO A 50 11.46 8.82 13.14
N LEU A 51 11.09 9.19 14.37
CA LEU A 51 10.94 8.25 15.47
C LEU A 51 9.72 7.34 15.26
N ALA A 52 8.61 7.90 14.79
CA ALA A 52 7.42 7.13 14.43
C ALA A 52 7.71 6.13 13.29
N PHE A 53 8.47 6.55 12.28
CA PHE A 53 8.92 5.68 11.19
C PHE A 53 9.82 4.55 11.68
N LEU A 54 10.72 4.81 12.62
CA LEU A 54 11.61 3.78 13.18
C LEU A 54 10.82 2.68 13.89
N ILE A 55 9.83 3.06 14.70
CA ILE A 55 8.95 2.10 15.40
C ILE A 55 8.13 1.30 14.38
N GLY A 56 7.59 1.96 13.35
CA GLY A 56 6.89 1.30 12.25
C GLY A 56 7.76 0.33 11.47
N ALA A 57 9.03 0.67 11.22
CA ALA A 57 10.00 -0.18 10.54
C ALA A 57 10.33 -1.45 11.34
N ILE A 58 10.45 -1.33 12.67
CA ILE A 58 10.64 -2.50 13.54
C ILE A 58 9.44 -3.44 13.44
N ALA A 59 8.22 -2.90 13.55
CA ALA A 59 7.00 -3.70 13.43
C ALA A 59 6.89 -4.38 12.05
N ALA A 60 7.17 -3.65 10.97
CA ALA A 60 7.16 -4.19 9.61
C ALA A 60 8.22 -5.29 9.40
N SER A 61 9.38 -5.19 10.05
CA SER A 61 10.46 -6.18 9.92
C SER A 61 10.04 -7.57 10.39
N PHE A 62 9.22 -7.66 11.45
CA PHE A 62 8.66 -8.94 11.89
C PHE A 62 7.73 -9.55 10.83
N SER A 63 6.89 -8.73 10.18
CA SER A 63 6.03 -9.19 9.10
C SER A 63 6.83 -9.66 7.88
N VAL A 64 7.85 -8.90 7.48
CA VAL A 64 8.74 -9.26 6.36
C VAL A 64 9.46 -10.58 6.63
N TYR A 65 9.95 -10.80 7.85
CA TYR A 65 10.62 -12.05 8.22
C TYR A 65 9.72 -13.28 8.04
N SER A 66 8.45 -13.17 8.49
CA SER A 66 7.46 -14.24 8.30
C SER A 66 7.19 -14.53 6.82
N TYR A 67 6.98 -13.49 6.01
CA TYR A 67 6.75 -13.61 4.57
C TYR A 67 7.98 -14.15 3.82
N ALA A 68 9.20 -13.75 4.20
CA ALA A 68 10.43 -14.23 3.59
C ALA A 68 10.61 -15.74 3.81
N LYS A 69 10.30 -16.24 5.01
CA LYS A 69 10.37 -17.67 5.32
C LYS A 69 9.33 -18.48 4.56
N LEU A 70 8.11 -17.96 4.42
CA LEU A 70 7.05 -18.58 3.60
C LEU A 70 7.44 -18.62 2.12
N GLY A 71 7.96 -17.53 1.57
CA GLY A 71 8.41 -17.46 0.18
C GLY A 71 9.59 -18.39 -0.14
N ALA A 72 10.50 -18.59 0.82
CA ALA A 72 11.59 -19.57 0.68
C ALA A 72 11.09 -21.03 0.73
N THR A 73 10.00 -21.29 1.46
CA THR A 73 9.43 -22.64 1.62
C THR A 73 8.58 -23.06 0.41
N PHE A 74 7.89 -22.10 -0.22
CA PHE A 74 6.99 -22.35 -1.35
C PHE A 74 7.40 -21.54 -2.59
N PRO A 75 8.33 -22.04 -3.44
CA PRO A 75 8.70 -21.35 -4.68
C PRO A 75 7.56 -21.47 -5.71
N SER A 76 6.61 -20.53 -5.67
CA SER A 76 5.51 -20.47 -6.63
C SER A 76 5.35 -19.07 -7.23
N SER A 77 5.16 -19.01 -8.54
CA SER A 77 5.01 -17.79 -9.34
C SER A 77 3.67 -17.06 -9.15
N GLY A 78 2.76 -17.58 -8.33
CA GLY A 78 1.42 -17.00 -8.12
C GLY A 78 1.29 -16.04 -6.93
N GLY A 79 2.38 -15.76 -6.19
CA GLY A 79 2.41 -14.75 -5.13
C GLY A 79 1.61 -15.11 -3.86
N ALA A 80 1.22 -14.09 -3.09
CA ALA A 80 0.51 -14.27 -1.79
C ALA A 80 -0.80 -15.06 -1.90
N ALA A 81 -1.44 -15.02 -3.07
CA ALA A 81 -2.61 -15.82 -3.41
C ALA A 81 -2.32 -17.32 -3.32
N THR A 82 -1.19 -17.75 -3.86
CA THR A 82 -0.78 -19.16 -3.85
C THR A 82 -0.33 -19.62 -2.48
N PHE A 83 0.31 -18.76 -1.69
CA PHE A 83 0.61 -19.07 -0.28
C PHE A 83 -0.66 -19.33 0.53
N THR A 84 -1.71 -18.56 0.27
CA THR A 84 -2.99 -18.71 0.96
C THR A 84 -3.69 -20.02 0.58
N VAL A 85 -3.71 -20.38 -0.71
CA VAL A 85 -4.27 -21.66 -1.20
C VAL A 85 -3.46 -22.85 -0.71
N MET A 86 -2.12 -22.75 -0.63
CA MET A 86 -1.27 -23.83 -0.13
C MET A 86 -1.33 -23.99 1.40
N SER A 87 -1.51 -22.89 2.15
CA SER A 87 -1.54 -22.94 3.62
C SER A 87 -2.90 -23.35 4.19
N TYR A 88 -4.01 -22.93 3.56
CA TYR A 88 -5.38 -23.19 4.03
C TYR A 88 -6.16 -24.21 3.19
N GLY A 89 -5.57 -24.70 2.09
CA GLY A 89 -6.25 -25.54 1.11
C GLY A 89 -7.21 -24.75 0.19
N PRO A 90 -7.65 -25.36 -0.93
CA PRO A 90 -8.68 -24.78 -1.79
C PRO A 90 -10.03 -24.80 -1.04
N GLY A 91 -10.47 -23.63 -0.59
CA GLY A 91 -11.71 -23.47 0.19
C GLY A 91 -12.15 -22.01 0.30
N ILE A 92 -13.28 -21.80 0.96
CA ILE A 92 -13.93 -20.47 1.09
C ILE A 92 -13.00 -19.45 1.77
N ILE A 93 -12.21 -19.87 2.76
CA ILE A 93 -11.27 -18.99 3.47
C ILE A 93 -10.16 -18.50 2.55
N SER A 94 -9.58 -19.40 1.75
CA SER A 94 -8.56 -19.02 0.78
C SER A 94 -9.13 -18.12 -0.33
N GLY A 95 -10.33 -18.44 -0.84
CA GLY A 95 -11.03 -17.57 -1.79
C GLY A 95 -11.34 -16.18 -1.24
N GLY A 96 -11.77 -16.10 0.03
CA GLY A 96 -12.07 -14.84 0.71
C GLY A 96 -10.84 -13.96 0.90
N ILE A 97 -9.72 -14.52 1.34
CA ILE A 97 -8.44 -13.80 1.48
C ILE A 97 -7.92 -13.32 0.11
N ASN A 98 -8.07 -14.15 -0.93
CA ASN A 98 -7.72 -13.77 -2.30
C ASN A 98 -8.57 -12.60 -2.83
N LEU A 99 -9.87 -12.61 -2.55
CA LEU A 99 -10.76 -11.51 -2.92
C LEU A 99 -10.41 -10.22 -2.17
N PHE A 100 -10.12 -10.32 -0.87
CA PHE A 100 -9.66 -9.19 -0.08
C PHE A 100 -8.34 -8.61 -0.61
N GLN A 101 -7.39 -9.47 -0.99
CA GLN A 101 -6.13 -9.07 -1.61
C GLN A 101 -6.38 -8.33 -2.94
N TYR A 102 -7.33 -8.80 -3.75
CA TYR A 102 -7.70 -8.15 -5.01
C TYR A 102 -8.28 -6.76 -4.79
N ILE A 103 -9.21 -6.62 -3.83
CA ILE A 103 -9.79 -5.32 -3.45
C ILE A 103 -8.70 -4.37 -2.93
N ALA A 104 -7.76 -4.87 -2.12
CA ALA A 104 -6.64 -4.08 -1.63
C ALA A 104 -5.77 -3.52 -2.78
N TYR A 105 -5.54 -4.31 -3.84
CA TYR A 105 -4.85 -3.80 -5.02
C TYR A 105 -5.64 -2.72 -5.78
N LEU A 106 -6.97 -2.83 -5.85
CA LEU A 106 -7.80 -1.77 -6.43
C LEU A 106 -7.72 -0.46 -5.63
N ILE A 107 -7.76 -0.56 -4.30
CA ILE A 107 -7.60 0.60 -3.40
C ILE A 107 -6.21 1.21 -3.57
N ALA A 108 -5.17 0.39 -3.65
CA ALA A 108 -3.80 0.86 -3.88
C ALA A 108 -3.65 1.58 -5.23
N ALA A 109 -4.25 1.04 -6.30
CA ALA A 109 -4.26 1.68 -7.61
C ALA A 109 -5.00 3.04 -7.58
N ALA A 110 -6.13 3.11 -6.89
CA ALA A 110 -6.87 4.37 -6.69
C ALA A 110 -6.05 5.40 -5.89
N LEU A 111 -5.34 4.97 -4.85
CA LEU A 111 -4.47 5.85 -4.06
C LEU A 111 -3.30 6.39 -4.90
N TYR A 112 -2.72 5.57 -5.78
CA TYR A 112 -1.67 6.01 -6.69
C TYR A 112 -2.19 7.06 -7.69
N ALA A 113 -3.39 6.85 -8.24
CA ALA A 113 -4.04 7.83 -9.10
C ALA A 113 -4.33 9.14 -8.36
N ALA A 114 -4.84 9.07 -7.12
CA ALA A 114 -5.14 10.24 -6.31
C ALA A 114 -3.89 11.09 -6.03
N GLY A 115 -2.78 10.46 -5.61
CA GLY A 115 -1.55 11.21 -5.37
C GLY A 115 -0.89 11.73 -6.66
N PHE A 116 -1.07 11.05 -7.80
CA PHE A 116 -0.65 11.60 -9.10
C PHE A 116 -1.44 12.88 -9.47
N VAL A 117 -2.75 12.89 -9.24
CA VAL A 117 -3.61 14.07 -9.46
C VAL A 117 -3.18 15.21 -8.54
N GLU A 118 -2.93 14.94 -7.26
CA GLU A 118 -2.46 15.94 -6.28
C GLU A 118 -1.13 16.56 -6.71
N TYR A 119 -0.14 15.74 -7.07
CA TYR A 119 1.16 16.22 -7.52
C TYR A 119 1.07 17.02 -8.83
N THR A 120 0.28 16.52 -9.79
CA THR A 120 0.04 17.20 -11.08
C THR A 120 -0.63 18.56 -10.87
N ASN A 121 -1.64 18.64 -10.01
CA ASN A 121 -2.32 19.92 -9.70
C ASN A 121 -1.36 20.93 -9.07
N THR A 122 -0.45 20.47 -8.22
CA THR A 122 0.55 21.32 -7.56
C THR A 122 1.55 21.90 -8.57
N ILE A 123 1.98 21.10 -9.55
CA ILE A 123 2.94 21.53 -10.58
C ILE A 123 2.31 22.43 -11.64
N PHE A 124 1.11 22.09 -12.12
CA PHE A 124 0.47 22.79 -13.23
C PHE A 124 -0.47 23.94 -12.81
N GLY A 125 -0.50 24.29 -11.52
CA GLY A 125 -1.27 25.42 -11.01
C GLY A 125 -2.79 25.25 -11.14
N GLY A 126 -3.26 24.00 -11.17
CA GLY A 126 -4.68 23.68 -11.27
C GLY A 126 -5.41 24.24 -10.04
N ARG A 127 -6.26 25.25 -10.25
CA ARG A 127 -7.17 25.78 -9.23
C ARG A 127 -7.82 24.58 -8.51
N PRO A 128 -7.86 24.56 -7.16
CA PRO A 128 -8.49 23.47 -6.44
C PRO A 128 -9.91 23.29 -6.97
N LEU A 129 -10.23 22.09 -7.45
CA LEU A 129 -11.59 21.70 -7.80
C LEU A 129 -12.50 22.06 -6.61
N PRO A 130 -13.72 22.57 -6.82
CA PRO A 130 -14.57 23.10 -5.74
C PRO A 130 -14.80 22.12 -4.57
N HIS A 131 -14.61 20.81 -4.77
CA HIS A 131 -14.67 19.79 -3.72
C HIS A 131 -13.52 19.85 -2.70
N THR A 132 -12.33 20.35 -3.05
CA THR A 132 -11.19 20.48 -2.10
C THR A 132 -11.26 21.77 -1.28
N ALA A 133 -11.89 22.82 -1.82
CA ALA A 133 -12.16 24.05 -1.08
C ALA A 133 -13.21 23.83 0.03
N GLU A 134 -14.24 23.03 -0.26
CA GLU A 134 -15.24 22.59 0.72
C GLU A 134 -14.63 21.68 1.81
N MET A 135 -13.66 20.81 1.49
CA MET A 135 -12.99 19.95 2.48
C MET A 135 -12.08 20.74 3.43
N HIS A 136 -11.40 21.79 2.95
CA HIS A 136 -10.58 22.66 3.80
C HIS A 136 -11.45 23.53 4.74
N TYR A 137 -12.64 23.96 4.28
CA TYR A 137 -13.63 24.65 5.12
C TYR A 137 -14.34 23.69 6.11
N ARG A 138 -14.61 22.45 5.69
CA ARG A 138 -15.28 21.43 6.53
C ARG A 138 -14.35 20.76 7.53
N SER A 139 -13.04 20.71 7.31
CA SER A 139 -12.06 20.23 8.32
C SER A 139 -12.11 21.07 9.58
N ASN A 140 -12.03 22.41 9.44
CA ASN A 140 -12.09 23.32 10.59
C ASN A 140 -13.40 23.19 11.39
N HIS A 141 -14.50 22.80 10.76
CA HIS A 141 -15.77 22.54 11.46
C HIS A 141 -15.90 21.11 12.00
N LEU A 142 -15.38 20.09 11.30
CA LEU A 142 -15.41 18.69 11.75
C LEU A 142 -14.47 18.45 12.93
N ASP A 143 -13.36 19.16 13.02
CA ASP A 143 -12.45 19.10 14.18
C ASP A 143 -13.15 19.62 15.44
N LEU A 144 -13.96 20.69 15.32
CA LEU A 144 -14.81 21.20 16.40
C LEU A 144 -15.90 20.20 16.83
N TYR A 145 -16.53 19.48 15.89
CA TYR A 145 -17.52 18.44 16.23
C TYR A 145 -16.88 17.17 16.80
N PHE A 146 -15.72 16.75 16.29
CA PHE A 146 -15.00 15.58 16.78
C PHE A 146 -14.45 15.86 18.19
N LEU A 147 -13.86 17.03 18.43
CA LEU A 147 -13.41 17.46 19.76
C LEU A 147 -14.57 17.66 20.74
N LYS A 148 -15.73 18.18 20.32
CA LYS A 148 -16.93 18.22 21.18
C LYS A 148 -17.51 16.83 21.47
N SER A 149 -17.53 15.94 20.49
CA SER A 149 -18.08 14.59 20.63
C SER A 149 -17.18 13.69 21.49
N PHE A 150 -15.85 13.86 21.37
CA PHE A 150 -14.87 13.15 22.21
C PHE A 150 -14.76 13.77 23.61
N GLY A 151 -14.76 15.10 23.71
CA GLY A 151 -14.73 15.84 24.97
C GLY A 151 -16.00 15.68 25.82
N ALA A 152 -17.18 15.64 25.20
CA ALA A 152 -18.44 15.40 25.91
C ALA A 152 -18.56 13.97 26.47
N LYS A 153 -17.86 12.99 25.88
CA LYS A 153 -17.81 11.62 26.39
C LYS A 153 -16.81 11.41 27.53
N PHE A 154 -15.85 12.32 27.73
CA PHE A 154 -14.78 12.17 28.72
C PHE A 154 -14.81 13.20 29.86
N GLY A 155 -15.79 14.11 29.91
CA GLY A 155 -16.06 14.93 31.10
C GLY A 155 -14.96 15.93 31.47
N TRP A 156 -14.06 16.28 30.54
CA TRP A 156 -13.07 17.33 30.76
C TRP A 156 -13.67 18.70 30.40
N GLN A 157 -14.52 19.22 31.29
CA GLN A 157 -14.73 20.65 31.44
C GLN A 157 -14.54 21.01 32.92
N GLY A 158 -13.38 21.59 33.20
CA GLY A 158 -12.99 22.24 34.44
C GLY A 158 -11.97 23.32 34.08
#